data_AF-A0A743UFU2-F1
#
_entry.id   AF-A0A743UFU2-F1
#
_cell.length_a   1.000
_cell.length_b   1.000
_cell.length_c   1.000
_cell.angle_alpha   90.00
_cell.angle_beta   90.00
_cell.angle_gamma   90.00
#
_symmetry.space_group_name_H-M   'P 1'
#
loop_
_entity.id
_entity.type
_entity.pdbx_description
1 polymer ?
#
loop_
_entity_poly.entity_id
_entity_poly.type
_entity_poly.pdbx_seq_one_letter_code
_entity_poly.pdbx_strand_id
1 'polypeptide(L)'
;MTIIQGTLTAGDGTLLVDTMLTLTETDTHQTLSITTGSAAGYYIDVPQGTWRVTIKRPDDTPRDVGVFAITPTTPDNTLDALISALKPSSLDLTVLAFMRELVSETERAAESIGTDKKAIEQSRYSAEKSAVQAQEALKQAQDIAKTPGPKGDTGPQGVPGPKGDPGPQGPQGIPGKDGSGG
;
A
#
# COMPACT_ATOMS: atom_id res chain seq x y z
N MET A 1 -16.64 -17.50 8.57
CA MET A 1 -16.87 -18.57 7.58
C MET A 1 -18.32 -18.43 7.11
N THR A 2 -18.60 -18.83 5.88
CA THR A 2 -19.93 -18.74 5.27
C THR A 2 -20.39 -20.15 4.94
N ILE A 3 -21.57 -20.51 5.43
CA ILE A 3 -22.20 -21.79 5.09
C ILE A 3 -22.81 -21.66 3.70
N ILE A 4 -22.48 -22.61 2.82
CA ILE A 4 -23.11 -22.76 1.51
C ILE A 4 -23.76 -24.13 1.48
N GLN A 5 -25.06 -24.13 1.22
CA GLN A 5 -25.85 -25.34 1.10
C GLN A 5 -26.77 -25.25 -0.11
N GLY A 6 -27.25 -26.41 -0.57
CA GLY A 6 -28.17 -26.47 -1.69
C GLY A 6 -28.27 -27.86 -2.28
N THR A 7 -28.88 -27.94 -3.45
CA THR A 7 -28.98 -29.16 -4.25
C THR A 7 -28.16 -28.98 -5.52
N LEU A 8 -27.28 -29.93 -5.83
CA LEU A 8 -26.41 -29.86 -6.99
C LEU A 8 -27.11 -30.45 -8.22
N THR A 9 -27.35 -29.61 -9.22
CA THR A 9 -28.01 -29.98 -10.46
C THR A 9 -27.14 -29.59 -11.65
N ALA A 10 -27.06 -30.47 -12.65
CA ALA A 10 -26.44 -30.13 -13.93
C ALA A 10 -27.33 -29.16 -14.73
N GLY A 11 -26.75 -28.49 -15.73
CA GLY A 11 -27.47 -27.51 -16.56
C GLY A 11 -28.63 -28.07 -17.40
N ASP A 12 -28.75 -29.40 -17.49
CA ASP A 12 -29.87 -30.13 -18.09
C ASP A 12 -30.98 -30.48 -17.08
N GLY A 13 -30.82 -30.14 -15.80
CA GLY A 13 -31.74 -30.49 -14.72
C GLY A 13 -31.46 -31.84 -14.06
N THR A 14 -30.41 -32.55 -14.46
CA THR A 14 -30.03 -33.85 -13.86
C THR A 14 -29.42 -33.64 -12.48
N LEU A 15 -29.94 -34.35 -11.47
CA LEU A 15 -29.36 -34.33 -10.12
C LEU A 15 -27.96 -34.97 -10.11
N LEU A 16 -26.99 -34.24 -9.58
CA LEU A 16 -25.61 -34.68 -9.45
C LEU A 16 -25.41 -35.40 -8.11
N VAL A 17 -25.89 -36.63 -8.02
CA VAL A 17 -25.73 -37.51 -6.84
C VAL A 17 -24.33 -38.12 -6.78
N ASP A 18 -23.87 -38.47 -5.57
CA ASP A 18 -22.54 -39.06 -5.30
C ASP A 18 -21.37 -38.32 -5.97
N THR A 19 -21.57 -37.02 -6.24
CA THR A 19 -20.62 -36.17 -6.95
C THR A 19 -19.70 -35.51 -5.93
N MET A 20 -18.39 -35.68 -6.13
CA MET A 20 -17.39 -35.02 -5.33
C MET A 20 -17.24 -33.57 -5.79
N LEU A 21 -17.51 -32.64 -4.89
CA LEU A 21 -17.30 -31.22 -5.06
C LEU A 21 -16.02 -30.83 -4.33
N THR A 22 -15.05 -30.30 -5.05
CA THR A 22 -13.77 -29.81 -4.52
C THR A 22 -13.68 -28.31 -4.73
N LEU A 23 -13.54 -27.56 -3.63
CA LEU A 23 -13.26 -26.13 -3.64
C LEU A 23 -11.78 -25.94 -3.32
N THR A 24 -11.05 -25.23 -4.18
CA THR A 24 -9.64 -24.89 -3.99
C THR A 24 -9.52 -23.38 -3.89
N GLU A 25 -9.11 -22.86 -2.75
CA GLU A 25 -8.87 -21.44 -2.52
C GLU A 25 -7.68 -20.97 -3.38
N THR A 26 -7.78 -19.79 -3.98
CA THR A 26 -6.84 -19.37 -5.04
C THR A 26 -5.46 -18.92 -4.54
N ASP A 27 -5.36 -18.45 -3.30
CA ASP A 27 -4.18 -17.77 -2.77
C ASP A 27 -3.33 -18.70 -1.90
N THR A 28 -3.99 -19.42 -1.01
CA THR A 28 -3.46 -20.41 -0.07
C THR A 28 -3.46 -21.82 -0.62
N HIS A 29 -4.16 -22.08 -1.73
CA HIS A 29 -4.38 -23.43 -2.28
C HIS A 29 -5.04 -24.39 -1.29
N GLN A 30 -5.76 -23.88 -0.29
CA GLN A 30 -6.54 -24.70 0.62
C GLN A 30 -7.64 -25.43 -0.14
N THR A 31 -7.76 -26.74 0.08
CA THR A 31 -8.81 -27.56 -0.55
C THR A 31 -9.85 -28.00 0.46
N LEU A 32 -11.12 -27.80 0.14
CA LEU A 32 -12.25 -28.41 0.83
C LEU A 32 -12.96 -29.36 -0.13
N SER A 33 -13.33 -30.55 0.34
CA SER A 33 -14.01 -31.53 -0.51
C SER A 33 -15.19 -32.14 0.23
N ILE A 34 -16.32 -32.23 -0.47
CA ILE A 34 -17.53 -32.88 0.02
C ILE A 34 -18.12 -33.75 -1.10
N THR A 35 -18.90 -34.74 -0.72
CA THR A 35 -19.65 -35.57 -1.67
C THR A 35 -21.13 -35.35 -1.45
N THR A 36 -21.86 -35.07 -2.53
CA THR A 36 -23.32 -34.89 -2.47
C THR A 36 -24.02 -36.18 -2.08
N GLY A 37 -25.11 -36.10 -1.31
CA GLY A 37 -25.91 -37.27 -0.93
C GLY A 37 -26.85 -37.78 -2.03
N SER A 38 -27.75 -38.70 -1.66
CA SER A 38 -28.74 -39.31 -2.56
C SER A 38 -29.77 -38.33 -3.16
N ALA A 39 -29.97 -37.17 -2.53
CA ALA A 39 -30.80 -36.08 -3.05
C ALA A 39 -29.95 -34.98 -3.74
N ALA A 40 -28.69 -35.27 -4.08
CA ALA A 40 -27.69 -34.31 -4.56
C ALA A 40 -27.48 -33.10 -3.62
N GLY A 41 -27.90 -33.21 -2.36
CA GLY A 41 -27.74 -32.16 -1.36
C GLY A 41 -26.28 -31.98 -0.95
N TYR A 42 -25.87 -30.73 -0.77
CA TYR A 42 -24.54 -30.36 -0.31
C TYR A 42 -24.66 -29.35 0.86
N TYR A 43 -23.69 -29.42 1.77
CA TYR A 43 -23.55 -28.51 2.91
C TYR A 43 -22.06 -28.36 3.21
N ILE A 44 -21.55 -27.14 3.17
CA ILE A 44 -20.13 -26.86 3.41
C ILE A 44 -19.96 -25.50 4.08
N ASP A 45 -19.12 -25.44 5.11
CA ASP A 45 -18.69 -24.18 5.72
C ASP A 45 -17.37 -23.76 5.09
N VAL A 46 -17.36 -22.59 4.43
CA VAL A 46 -16.24 -22.15 3.63
C VAL A 46 -15.73 -20.79 4.12
N PRO A 47 -14.42 -20.62 4.33
CA PRO A 47 -13.83 -19.30 4.58
C PRO A 47 -14.14 -18.33 3.44
N GLN A 48 -14.23 -17.05 3.79
CA GLN A 48 -14.39 -15.99 2.80
C GLN A 48 -13.13 -15.90 1.97
N GLY A 49 -13.27 -15.75 0.65
CA GLY A 49 -12.16 -15.77 -0.28
C GLY A 49 -12.61 -16.16 -1.67
N THR A 50 -11.65 -16.30 -2.58
CA THR A 50 -11.90 -16.71 -3.96
C THR A 50 -11.60 -18.19 -4.11
N TRP A 51 -12.57 -18.95 -4.60
CA TRP A 51 -12.52 -20.40 -4.64
C TRP A 51 -12.77 -20.93 -6.04
N ARG A 52 -11.90 -21.83 -6.49
CA ARG A 52 -12.06 -22.63 -7.69
C ARG A 52 -12.87 -23.88 -7.38
N VAL A 53 -13.91 -24.15 -8.16
CA VAL A 53 -14.80 -25.29 -8.00
C VAL A 53 -14.50 -26.34 -9.05
N THR A 54 -14.27 -27.55 -8.59
CA THR A 54 -14.13 -28.75 -9.43
C THR A 54 -15.18 -29.77 -9.01
N ILE A 55 -15.84 -30.39 -9.99
CA ILE A 55 -16.78 -31.49 -9.75
C ILE A 55 -16.22 -32.78 -10.35
N LYS A 56 -16.40 -33.90 -9.65
CA LYS A 56 -16.04 -35.23 -10.15
C LYS A 56 -17.19 -36.19 -9.83
N ARG A 57 -17.87 -36.66 -10.87
CA ARG A 57 -18.85 -37.75 -10.74
C ARG A 57 -18.13 -39.09 -10.54
N PRO A 58 -18.77 -40.12 -9.95
CA PRO A 58 -18.13 -41.40 -9.65
C PRO A 58 -17.36 -42.01 -10.84
N ASP A 59 -17.97 -41.94 -12.04
CA ASP A 59 -17.44 -42.53 -13.28
C ASP A 59 -16.99 -41.49 -14.32
N ASP A 60 -16.75 -40.24 -13.91
CA ASP A 60 -16.32 -39.16 -14.81
C ASP A 60 -14.97 -38.58 -14.41
N THR A 61 -14.32 -37.89 -15.34
CA THR A 61 -13.11 -37.12 -15.01
C THR A 61 -13.48 -35.88 -14.20
N PRO A 62 -12.60 -35.40 -13.31
CA PRO A 62 -12.79 -34.11 -12.66
C PRO A 62 -12.93 -33.00 -13.70
N ARG A 63 -13.95 -32.17 -13.55
CA ARG A 63 -14.25 -31.02 -14.42
C ARG A 63 -14.14 -29.74 -13.61
N ASP A 64 -13.37 -28.79 -14.13
CA ASP A 64 -13.34 -27.42 -13.61
C ASP A 64 -14.65 -26.73 -14.00
N VAL A 65 -15.35 -26.25 -12.99
CA VAL A 65 -16.64 -25.56 -13.12
C VAL A 65 -16.35 -24.07 -13.27
N GLY A 66 -15.52 -23.52 -12.40
CA GLY A 66 -15.11 -22.12 -12.50
C GLY A 66 -14.61 -21.59 -11.17
N VAL A 67 -14.48 -20.26 -11.08
CA VAL A 67 -14.01 -19.56 -9.89
C VAL A 67 -15.11 -18.63 -9.40
N PHE A 68 -15.35 -18.59 -8.09
CA PHE A 68 -16.35 -17.72 -7.48
C PHE A 68 -15.84 -17.15 -6.15
N ALA A 69 -16.33 -15.97 -5.78
CA ALA A 69 -15.99 -15.32 -4.53
C ALA A 69 -17.04 -15.65 -3.45
N ILE A 70 -16.58 -16.07 -2.28
CA ILE A 70 -17.42 -16.36 -1.12
C ILE A 70 -17.38 -15.16 -0.19
N THR A 71 -18.54 -14.50 -0.05
CA THR A 71 -18.77 -13.34 0.81
C THR A 71 -19.70 -13.72 1.99
N PRO A 72 -19.84 -12.87 3.02
CA PRO A 72 -20.78 -13.12 4.12
C PRO A 72 -22.25 -13.20 3.69
N THR A 73 -22.58 -12.62 2.53
CA THR A 73 -23.95 -12.55 2.00
C THR A 73 -24.19 -13.53 0.85
N THR A 74 -23.31 -14.53 0.70
CA THR A 74 -23.44 -15.53 -0.36
C THR A 74 -24.74 -16.31 -0.14
N PRO A 75 -25.66 -16.32 -1.12
CA PRO A 75 -26.93 -17.01 -0.97
C PRO A 75 -26.76 -18.53 -1.07
N ASP A 76 -27.72 -19.26 -0.48
CA ASP A 76 -27.86 -20.70 -0.70
C ASP A 76 -28.07 -21.02 -2.18
N ASN A 77 -27.72 -22.24 -2.60
CA ASN A 77 -27.76 -22.70 -4.00
C ASN A 77 -26.83 -21.96 -4.97
N THR A 78 -25.88 -21.16 -4.48
CA THR A 78 -24.90 -20.47 -5.35
C THR A 78 -24.11 -21.44 -6.25
N LEU A 79 -23.75 -22.62 -5.75
CA LEU A 79 -22.98 -23.60 -6.54
C LEU A 79 -23.84 -24.25 -7.63
N ASP A 80 -25.13 -24.48 -7.35
CA ASP A 80 -26.09 -24.96 -8.35
C ASP A 80 -26.29 -23.93 -9.46
N ALA A 81 -26.47 -22.65 -9.09
CA ALA A 81 -26.57 -21.54 -10.04
C ALA A 81 -25.34 -21.43 -10.92
N LEU A 82 -24.14 -21.61 -10.36
CA LEU A 82 -22.88 -21.61 -11.11
C LEU A 82 -22.83 -22.77 -12.11
N ILE A 83 -23.09 -24.00 -11.66
CA ILE A 83 -23.05 -25.21 -12.51
C ILE A 83 -24.13 -25.15 -13.61
N SER A 84 -25.31 -24.66 -13.26
CA SER A 84 -26.42 -24.47 -14.20
C SER A 84 -26.15 -23.35 -15.21
N ALA A 85 -25.41 -22.31 -14.84
CA ALA A 85 -24.99 -21.24 -15.74
C ALA A 85 -23.92 -21.67 -16.76
N LEU A 86 -23.18 -22.74 -16.49
CA LEU A 86 -22.08 -23.23 -17.33
C LEU A 86 -22.52 -24.18 -18.46
N LYS A 87 -23.78 -24.06 -18.95
CA LYS A 87 -24.24 -24.86 -20.09
C LYS A 87 -23.27 -24.72 -21.27
N PRO A 88 -22.84 -25.83 -21.90
CA PRO A 88 -21.94 -25.79 -23.06
C PRO A 88 -22.56 -25.14 -24.31
N SER A 89 -23.83 -24.72 -24.26
CA SER A 89 -24.56 -24.11 -25.39
C SER A 89 -24.83 -22.61 -25.21
N SER A 90 -24.40 -22.02 -24.11
CA SER A 90 -24.65 -20.61 -23.83
C SER A 90 -23.43 -19.98 -23.17
N LEU A 91 -22.39 -19.77 -23.98
CA LEU A 91 -21.70 -18.47 -23.98
C LEU A 91 -22.73 -17.41 -24.37
N ASP A 92 -23.78 -17.24 -23.56
CA ASP A 92 -24.75 -16.19 -23.74
C ASP A 92 -23.99 -14.89 -23.52
N LEU A 93 -24.23 -13.90 -24.39
CA LEU A 93 -23.64 -12.57 -24.21
C LEU A 93 -23.89 -12.03 -22.80
N THR A 94 -24.86 -12.56 -22.06
CA THR A 94 -25.12 -12.28 -20.64
C THR A 94 -24.06 -12.85 -19.69
N VAL A 95 -23.57 -14.09 -19.88
CA VAL A 95 -22.46 -14.65 -19.06
C VAL A 95 -21.14 -14.02 -19.49
N LEU A 96 -20.98 -13.70 -20.78
CA LEU A 96 -19.84 -12.90 -21.23
C LEU A 96 -19.94 -11.45 -20.75
N ALA A 97 -21.14 -10.87 -20.60
CA ALA A 97 -21.37 -9.55 -20.03
C ALA A 97 -21.18 -9.55 -18.52
N PHE A 98 -21.56 -10.62 -17.80
CA PHE A 98 -21.26 -10.81 -16.40
C PHE A 98 -19.75 -11.05 -16.21
N MET A 99 -19.10 -11.85 -17.07
CA MET A 99 -17.65 -11.92 -17.12
C MET A 99 -17.03 -10.59 -17.55
N ARG A 100 -17.65 -9.77 -18.41
CA ARG A 100 -17.18 -8.41 -18.75
C ARG A 100 -17.45 -7.42 -17.62
N GLU A 101 -18.45 -7.64 -16.77
CA GLU A 101 -18.76 -6.84 -15.59
C GLU A 101 -17.79 -7.19 -14.47
N LEU A 102 -17.49 -8.48 -14.26
CA LEU A 102 -16.45 -8.97 -13.35
C LEU A 102 -15.04 -8.65 -13.86
N VAL A 103 -14.81 -8.73 -15.18
CA VAL A 103 -13.60 -8.24 -15.84
C VAL A 103 -13.57 -6.72 -15.78
N SER A 104 -14.70 -6.01 -15.83
CA SER A 104 -14.76 -4.55 -15.62
C SER A 104 -14.64 -4.15 -14.15
N GLU A 105 -14.99 -4.99 -13.17
CA GLU A 105 -14.74 -4.75 -11.74
C GLU A 105 -13.29 -5.08 -11.39
N THR A 106 -12.70 -6.09 -12.02
CA THR A 106 -11.25 -6.38 -11.91
C THR A 106 -10.40 -5.44 -12.77
N GLU A 107 -10.92 -4.90 -13.88
CA GLU A 107 -10.35 -3.78 -14.64
C GLU A 107 -10.67 -2.45 -13.98
N ARG A 108 -11.72 -2.28 -13.16
CA ARG A 108 -11.89 -1.10 -12.27
C ARG A 108 -11.04 -1.21 -11.01
N ALA A 109 -10.68 -2.42 -10.58
CA ALA A 109 -9.66 -2.67 -9.58
C ALA A 109 -8.24 -2.49 -10.16
N ALA A 110 -8.02 -2.84 -11.43
CA ALA A 110 -6.79 -2.54 -12.18
C ALA A 110 -6.75 -1.09 -12.73
N GLU A 111 -7.90 -0.40 -12.85
CA GLU A 111 -8.05 1.04 -13.13
C GLU A 111 -8.11 1.87 -11.85
N SER A 112 -7.80 1.30 -10.69
CA SER A 112 -7.14 2.14 -9.69
C SER A 112 -5.87 2.76 -10.27
N ILE A 113 -5.20 2.12 -11.25
CA ILE A 113 -4.09 2.72 -12.01
C ILE A 113 -4.57 3.80 -13.02
N GLY A 114 -5.85 3.80 -13.43
CA GLY A 114 -6.43 4.73 -14.40
C GLY A 114 -6.84 6.08 -13.78
N THR A 115 -7.46 6.05 -12.60
CA THR A 115 -7.67 7.26 -11.78
C THR A 115 -6.37 7.75 -11.15
N ASP A 116 -5.45 6.85 -10.84
CA ASP A 116 -4.12 7.23 -10.34
C ASP A 116 -3.28 7.91 -11.41
N LYS A 117 -3.36 7.56 -12.71
CA LYS A 117 -2.57 8.30 -13.72
C LYS A 117 -2.94 9.79 -13.80
N LYS A 118 -4.23 10.14 -13.80
CA LYS A 118 -4.62 11.57 -13.83
C LYS A 118 -4.33 12.26 -12.51
N ALA A 119 -4.53 11.59 -11.37
CA ALA A 119 -4.20 12.13 -10.06
C ALA A 119 -2.68 12.30 -9.88
N ILE A 120 -1.88 11.31 -10.28
CA ILE A 120 -0.41 11.34 -10.28
C ILE A 120 0.11 12.39 -11.26
N GLU A 121 -0.45 12.54 -12.46
CA GLU A 121 -0.05 13.59 -13.40
C GLU A 121 -0.46 14.98 -12.89
N GLN A 122 -1.62 15.13 -12.25
CA GLN A 122 -2.02 16.40 -11.62
C GLN A 122 -1.16 16.73 -10.39
N SER A 123 -0.79 15.72 -9.60
CA SER A 123 0.14 15.86 -8.48
C SER A 123 1.56 16.17 -8.97
N ARG A 124 2.03 15.57 -10.07
CA ARG A 124 3.29 15.93 -10.71
C ARG A 124 3.27 17.33 -11.27
N TYR A 125 2.24 17.70 -12.03
CA TYR A 125 2.10 19.03 -12.62
C TYR A 125 2.06 20.13 -11.54
N SER A 126 1.34 19.92 -10.44
CA SER A 126 1.30 20.86 -9.31
C SER A 126 2.61 20.89 -8.51
N ALA A 127 3.28 19.75 -8.34
CA ALA A 127 4.60 19.68 -7.73
C ALA A 127 5.67 20.38 -8.57
N GLU A 128 5.65 20.21 -9.89
CA GLU A 128 6.57 20.87 -10.84
C GLU A 128 6.36 22.38 -10.85
N LYS A 129 5.11 22.85 -10.94
CA LYS A 129 4.77 24.28 -10.82
C LYS A 129 5.28 24.89 -9.51
N SER A 130 5.10 24.18 -8.41
CA SER A 130 5.55 24.63 -7.08
C SER A 130 7.08 24.63 -6.97
N ALA A 131 7.74 23.62 -7.53
CA ALA A 131 9.20 23.54 -7.57
C ALA A 131 9.81 24.69 -8.39
N VAL A 132 9.23 25.03 -9.55
CA VAL A 132 9.67 26.16 -10.38
C VAL A 132 9.51 27.48 -9.63
N GLN A 133 8.36 27.71 -8.98
CA GLN A 133 8.14 28.93 -8.19
C GLN A 133 9.13 29.04 -7.00
N ALA A 134 9.42 27.92 -6.33
CA ALA A 134 10.40 27.88 -5.25
C ALA A 134 11.83 28.16 -5.76
N GLN A 135 12.20 27.66 -6.95
CA GLN A 135 13.48 27.93 -7.58
C GLN A 135 13.62 29.40 -8.01
N GLU A 136 12.57 30.00 -8.54
CA GLU A 136 12.55 31.44 -8.88
C GLU A 136 12.68 32.31 -7.62
N ALA A 137 11.98 31.96 -6.54
CA ALA A 137 12.11 32.64 -5.26
C ALA A 137 13.53 32.50 -4.67
N LEU A 138 14.16 31.33 -4.81
CA LEU A 138 15.55 31.10 -4.40
C LEU A 138 16.51 31.99 -5.21
N LYS A 139 16.30 32.09 -6.53
CA LYS A 139 17.14 32.94 -7.40
C LYS A 139 17.00 34.41 -7.04
N GLN A 140 15.77 34.90 -6.79
CA GLN A 140 15.54 36.27 -6.32
C GLN A 140 16.21 36.52 -4.96
N ALA A 141 16.11 35.57 -4.03
CA ALA A 141 16.78 35.67 -2.73
C ALA A 141 18.32 35.68 -2.87
N GLN A 142 18.88 34.91 -3.80
CA GLN A 142 20.31 34.94 -4.12
C GLN A 142 20.75 36.28 -4.71
N ASP A 143 19.96 36.87 -5.59
CA ASP A 143 20.28 38.18 -6.17
C ASP A 143 20.17 39.31 -5.13
N ILE A 144 19.23 39.22 -4.18
CA ILE A 144 19.17 40.11 -3.01
C ILE A 144 20.41 39.90 -2.13
N ALA A 145 20.80 38.65 -1.84
CA ALA A 145 21.98 38.36 -1.01
C ALA A 145 23.30 38.79 -1.65
N LYS A 146 23.37 38.88 -2.98
CA LYS A 146 24.54 39.39 -3.71
C LYS A 146 24.68 40.91 -3.65
N THR A 147 23.65 41.65 -3.22
CA THR A 147 23.82 43.07 -2.91
C THR A 147 24.47 43.20 -1.53
N PRO A 148 25.66 43.81 -1.42
CA PRO A 148 26.23 44.09 -0.11
C PRO A 148 25.25 44.94 0.67
N GLY A 149 24.88 44.49 1.87
CA GLY A 149 24.09 45.31 2.79
C GLY A 149 24.78 46.65 3.04
N PRO A 150 24.04 47.72 3.40
CA PRO A 150 24.65 49.01 3.70
C PRO A 150 25.77 48.82 4.72
N LYS A 151 26.94 49.38 4.45
CA LYS A 151 28.08 49.34 5.38
C LYS A 151 27.58 49.87 6.72
N GLY A 152 27.57 49.02 7.74
CA GLY A 152 27.19 49.43 9.09
C GLY A 152 28.03 50.61 9.55
N ASP A 153 27.42 51.56 10.23
CA ASP A 153 28.11 52.72 10.78
C ASP A 153 29.28 52.28 11.66
N THR A 154 30.41 52.97 11.53
CA THR A 154 31.58 52.70 12.38
C THR A 154 31.19 52.89 13.84
N GLY A 155 31.38 51.85 14.66
CA GLY A 155 31.09 51.90 16.09
C GLY A 155 31.88 53.01 16.81
N PRO A 156 31.37 53.53 17.93
CA PRO A 156 32.05 54.57 18.69
C PRO A 156 33.44 54.09 19.13
N GLN A 157 34.44 54.98 19.10
CA GLN A 157 35.78 54.68 19.60
C GLN A 157 35.71 54.27 21.07
N GLY A 158 36.39 53.16 21.42
CA GLY A 158 36.46 52.67 22.80
C GLY A 158 37.06 53.71 23.74
N VAL A 159 36.56 53.72 24.98
CA VAL A 159 37.11 54.59 26.04
C VAL A 159 38.61 54.31 26.25
N PRO A 160 39.45 55.34 26.49
CA PRO A 160 40.84 55.14 26.86
C PRO A 160 40.98 54.19 28.06
N GLY A 161 41.94 53.27 28.00
CA GLY A 161 42.20 52.34 29.11
C GLY A 161 42.64 53.06 30.38
N PRO A 162 42.44 52.46 31.57
CA PRO A 162 42.95 53.01 32.81
C PRO A 162 44.48 53.15 32.76
N LYS A 163 45.01 54.20 33.38
CA LYS A 163 46.45 54.36 33.56
C LYS A 163 46.97 53.19 34.39
N GLY A 164 48.04 52.52 33.95
CA GLY A 164 48.64 51.42 34.70
C GLY A 164 49.12 51.84 36.09
N ASP A 165 49.09 50.89 37.03
CA ASP A 165 49.54 51.11 38.40
C ASP A 165 51.03 51.50 38.45
N PRO A 166 51.44 52.32 39.44
CA PRO A 166 52.86 52.58 39.71
C PRO A 166 53.63 51.26 39.92
N GLY A 167 54.85 51.18 39.37
CA GLY A 167 55.70 50.01 39.54
C GLY A 167 56.08 49.76 41.01
N PRO A 168 56.44 48.51 41.37
CA PRO A 168 56.86 48.18 42.73
C PRO A 168 58.11 48.97 43.12
N GLN A 169 58.21 49.33 44.40
CA GLN A 169 59.43 49.92 44.97
C GLN A 169 60.60 48.95 44.77
N GLY A 170 61.75 49.47 44.32
CA GLY A 170 62.96 48.68 44.12
C GLY A 170 63.48 48.05 45.42
N PRO A 171 64.25 46.94 45.33
CA PRO A 171 64.80 46.28 46.51
C PRO A 171 65.73 47.21 47.29
N GLN A 172 65.74 47.07 48.61
CA GLN A 172 66.67 47.78 49.49
C GLN A 172 68.12 47.39 49.15
N GLY A 173 69.02 48.38 49.09
CA GLY A 173 70.44 48.13 48.84
C GLY A 173 71.07 47.24 49.91
N ILE A 174 71.99 46.36 49.47
CA ILE A 174 72.78 45.52 50.36
C ILE A 174 73.59 46.36 51.36
N PRO A 175 73.61 46.02 52.66
CA PRO A 175 74.47 46.66 53.63
C PRO A 175 75.94 46.61 53.19
N GLY A 176 76.67 47.72 53.40
CA GLY A 176 78.10 47.79 53.14
C GLY A 176 78.87 46.77 54.00
N LYS A 177 79.83 46.09 53.39
CA LYS A 177 80.75 45.18 54.08
C LYS A 177 81.74 46.01 54.90
N ASP A 178 81.76 45.76 56.21
CA ASP A 178 82.69 46.37 57.16
C ASP A 178 84.14 46.18 56.71
N GLY A 179 84.92 47.27 56.73
CA GLY A 179 86.35 47.24 56.43
C GLY A 179 87.12 46.62 57.59
N SER A 180 87.81 45.51 57.33
CA SER A 180 88.80 44.95 58.24
C SER A 180 89.94 45.96 58.45
N GLY A 181 90.15 46.39 59.70
CA GLY A 181 91.31 47.18 60.10
C GLY A 181 92.62 46.40 59.96
N GLY A 182 93.65 47.09 59.48
CA GLY A 182 95.06 46.71 59.61
C GLY A 182 95.76 47.67 60.55
#